data_AF-W1YRV8-F1
#
_entry.id   AF-W1YRV8-F1
#
_cell.length_a   1.000
_cell.length_b   1.000
_cell.length_c   1.000
_cell.angle_alpha   90.00
_cell.angle_beta   90.00
_cell.angle_gamma   90.00
#
_symmetry.space_group_name_H-M   'P 1'
#
loop_
_entity.id
_entity.type
_entity.pdbx_description
1 polymer ?
#
loop_
_entity_poly.entity_id
_entity_poly.type
_entity_poly.pdbx_seq_one_letter_code
_entity_poly.pdbx_strand_id
1 'polypeptide(L)' 'KIEEICAENGIDAQVESIDFNAAQGRKADLIVTVKELAEQFEDKNVAIVRSYINKKKITEDILEALKQAAQ' A
#
# COMPACT_ATOMS: atom_id res chain seq x y z
N LYS A 1 0.23 -10.72 -3.13
CA LYS A 1 1.31 -9.82 -3.60
C LYS A 1 1.85 -8.93 -2.49
N ILE A 2 1.09 -7.94 -1.97
CA ILE A 2 1.62 -7.06 -0.91
C ILE A 2 1.93 -7.86 0.36
N GLU A 3 1.03 -8.75 0.77
CA GLU A 3 1.23 -9.64 1.93
C GLU A 3 2.53 -10.44 1.82
N GLU A 4 2.79 -11.08 0.67
CA GLU A 4 4.04 -11.80 0.43
C GLU A 4 5.26 -10.89 0.52
N ILE A 5 5.19 -9.66 0.00
CA ILE A 5 6.29 -8.68 0.08
C ILE A 5 6.57 -8.36 1.55
N CYS A 6 5.52 -8.14 2.36
CA CYS A 6 5.68 -7.89 3.79
C CYS A 6 6.35 -9.07 4.48
N ALA A 7 5.84 -10.29 4.25
CA ALA A 7 6.39 -11.52 4.84
C ALA A 7 7.86 -11.77 4.45
N GLU A 8 8.21 -11.59 3.17
CA GLU A 8 9.58 -11.76 2.66
C GLU A 8 10.56 -10.74 3.27
N ASN A 9 10.07 -9.57 3.69
CA ASN A 9 10.88 -8.51 4.30
C ASN A 9 10.80 -8.52 5.84
N GLY A 10 10.14 -9.51 6.45
CA GLY A 10 9.97 -9.60 7.90
C GLY A 10 9.10 -8.49 8.49
N ILE A 11 8.19 -7.93 7.69
CA ILE A 11 7.25 -6.88 8.10
C ILE A 11 5.96 -7.57 8.54
N ASP A 12 5.63 -7.45 9.82
CA ASP A 12 4.34 -7.91 10.36
C ASP A 12 3.27 -6.89 9.99
N ALA A 13 2.49 -7.18 8.96
CA ALA A 13 1.45 -6.30 8.46
C ALA A 13 0.22 -7.11 8.06
N GLN A 14 -0.95 -6.62 8.46
CA GLN A 14 -2.22 -7.13 7.95
C GLN A 14 -2.53 -6.46 6.62
N VAL A 15 -2.63 -7.26 5.56
CA VAL A 15 -2.93 -6.76 4.22
C VAL A 15 -4.36 -7.14 3.87
N GLU A 16 -5.18 -6.12 3.59
CA GLU A 16 -6.56 -6.30 3.11
C GLU A 16 -6.70 -5.65 1.72
N SER A 17 -7.33 -6.36 0.79
CA SER A 17 -7.75 -5.78 -0.50
C SER A 17 -9.18 -5.28 -0.39
N ILE A 18 -9.37 -3.99 -0.66
CA ILE A 18 -10.67 -3.32 -0.55
C ILE A 18 -10.88 -2.38 -1.74
N ASP A 19 -12.12 -2.24 -2.18
CA ASP A 19 -12.50 -1.28 -3.21
C ASP A 19 -12.25 0.18 -2.78
N PHE A 20 -11.94 1.03 -3.76
CA PHE A 20 -11.65 2.45 -3.55
C PHE A 20 -12.74 3.17 -2.74
N ASN A 21 -14.01 2.95 -3.07
CA ASN A 21 -15.14 3.58 -2.36
C ASN A 21 -15.18 3.21 -0.87
N ALA A 22 -14.87 1.96 -0.53
CA ALA A 22 -14.87 1.52 0.87
C ALA A 22 -13.58 1.93 1.60
N ALA A 23 -12.45 2.02 0.89
CA ALA A 23 -11.17 2.50 1.43
C ALA A 23 -11.24 3.96 1.92
N GLN A 24 -12.12 4.80 1.35
CA GLN A 24 -12.30 6.18 1.79
C GLN A 24 -12.77 6.27 3.25
N GLY A 25 -13.62 5.34 3.71
CA GLY A 25 -14.11 5.30 5.10
C GLY A 25 -13.25 4.47 6.06
N ARG A 26 -12.27 3.71 5.56
CA ARG A 26 -11.41 2.84 6.39
C ARG A 26 -10.26 3.62 7.01
N LYS A 27 -9.91 3.25 8.25
CA LYS A 27 -8.61 3.54 8.85
C LYS A 27 -7.62 2.45 8.44
N ALA A 28 -6.51 2.87 7.87
CA ALA A 28 -5.37 2.04 7.55
C ALA A 28 -4.10 2.87 7.78
N ASP A 29 -3.03 2.23 8.23
CA ASP A 29 -1.73 2.88 8.43
C ASP A 29 -1.03 3.19 7.11
N LEU A 30 -1.35 2.41 6.07
CA LEU A 30 -0.89 2.62 4.71
C LEU A 30 -1.92 2.13 3.68
N ILE A 31 -2.21 2.97 2.68
CA ILE A 31 -3.01 2.59 1.51
C ILE A 31 -2.07 2.45 0.31
N VAL A 32 -2.12 1.32 -0.39
CA VAL A 32 -1.32 1.11 -1.60
C VAL A 32 -2.22 1.25 -2.83
N THR A 33 -1.97 2.25 -3.67
CA THR A 33 -2.81 2.48 -4.85
C THR A 33 -2.05 3.18 -5.99
N VAL A 34 -2.67 3.30 -7.17
CA VAL A 34 -2.10 4.06 -8.30
C VAL A 34 -2.28 5.56 -8.11
N LYS A 35 -1.43 6.35 -8.77
CA LYS A 35 -1.39 7.82 -8.63
C LYS A 35 -2.78 8.45 -8.78
N GLU A 36 -3.54 8.05 -9.81
CA GLU A 36 -4.87 8.60 -10.10
C GLU A 36 -5.88 8.42 -8.95
N LEU A 37 -5.75 7.35 -8.17
CA LEU A 37 -6.61 7.12 -7.00
C LEU A 37 -6.01 7.74 -5.73
N ALA A 38 -4.69 7.81 -5.64
CA ALA A 38 -3.98 8.39 -4.50
C ALA A 38 -4.35 9.87 -4.31
N GLU A 39 -4.53 10.61 -5.40
CA GLU A 39 -4.92 12.02 -5.38
C GLU A 39 -6.30 12.28 -4.74
N GLN A 40 -7.15 11.25 -4.63
CA GLN A 40 -8.45 11.35 -3.98
C GLN A 40 -8.44 11.01 -2.49
N PHE A 41 -7.32 10.48 -1.98
CA PHE A 41 -7.16 10.21 -0.55
C PHE A 41 -6.49 11.41 0.11
N GLU A 42 -7.30 12.36 0.59
CA GLU A 42 -6.83 13.48 1.39
C GLU A 42 -6.56 13.04 2.83
N ASP A 43 -5.46 13.52 3.43
CA ASP A 43 -5.06 13.26 4.82
C ASP A 43 -4.78 11.78 5.17
N LYS A 44 -4.56 10.91 4.18
CA LYS A 44 -4.18 9.51 4.41
C LYS A 44 -2.75 9.25 3.97
N ASN A 45 -2.12 8.28 4.62
CA ASN A 45 -0.81 7.79 4.23
C ASN A 45 -0.98 6.83 3.03
N VAL A 46 -0.56 7.28 1.85
CA VAL A 46 -0.77 6.54 0.59
C VAL A 46 0.56 6.28 -0.11
N ALA A 47 0.87 5.00 -0.34
CA ALA A 47 1.96 4.55 -1.19
C ALA A 47 1.49 4.41 -2.64
N ILE A 48 2.15 5.15 -3.53
CA ILE A 48 1.82 5.16 -4.96
C ILE A 48 2.59 4.06 -5.68
N VAL A 49 1.89 3.15 -6.35
CA VAL A 49 2.49 2.13 -7.23
C VAL A 49 2.29 2.46 -8.69
N ARG A 50 3.28 2.11 -9.51
CA ARG A 50 3.19 2.31 -10.97
C ARG A 50 2.43 1.19 -11.71
N SER A 51 2.20 0.05 -11.07
CA SER A 51 1.48 -1.09 -11.66
C SER A 51 1.13 -2.12 -10.59
N TYR A 52 -0.06 -2.72 -10.66
CA TYR A 52 -0.44 -3.86 -9.80
C TYR A 52 0.06 -5.22 -10.33
N ILE A 53 0.70 -5.25 -11.49
CA ILE A 53 1.07 -6.49 -12.17
C ILE A 53 2.44 -6.98 -11.69
N ASN A 54 3.45 -6.12 -11.73
CA ASN A 54 4.84 -6.52 -11.54
C ASN A 54 5.28 -6.42 -10.07
N LYS A 55 5.33 -7.57 -9.36
CA LYS A 55 5.69 -7.66 -7.93
C LYS A 55 6.99 -6.92 -7.61
N LYS A 56 8.04 -7.06 -8.43
CA LYS A 56 9.33 -6.39 -8.19
C LYS A 56 9.21 -4.87 -8.14
N LYS A 57 8.53 -4.29 -9.14
CA LYS A 57 8.31 -2.84 -9.20
C LYS A 57 7.47 -2.35 -8.04
N ILE A 58 6.42 -3.09 -7.68
CA ILE A 58 5.58 -2.80 -6.53
C ILE A 58 6.42 -2.76 -5.26
N THR A 59 7.26 -3.77 -5.03
CA THR A 59 8.16 -3.82 -3.88
C THR A 59 9.03 -2.57 -3.84
N GLU A 60 9.73 -2.23 -4.93
CA GLU A 60 10.58 -1.04 -4.97
C GLU A 60 9.81 0.26 -4.68
N ASP A 61 8.57 0.37 -5.16
CA ASP A 61 7.72 1.55 -4.95
C ASP A 61 7.20 1.69 -3.50
N ILE A 62 6.88 0.58 -2.82
CA ILE A 62 6.20 0.62 -1.51
C ILE A 62 7.07 0.22 -0.32
N LEU A 63 8.25 -0.36 -0.55
CA LEU A 63 9.07 -0.95 0.52
C LEU A 63 9.48 0.09 1.57
N GLU A 64 9.82 1.31 1.13
CA GLU A 64 10.15 2.41 2.04
C GLU A 64 8.92 2.82 2.87
N ALA A 65 7.77 3.00 2.23
CA ALA A 65 6.52 3.36 2.90
C ALA A 65 6.05 2.27 3.89
N LEU A 66 6.18 0.99 3.54
CA LEU A 66 5.88 -0.12 4.44
C LEU A 66 6.77 -0.10 5.69
N LYS A 67 8.06 0.17 5.53
CA LYS A 67 8.99 0.28 6.66
C LYS A 67 8.65 1.46 7.57
N GLN A 68 8.24 2.59 7.00
CA GLN A 68 7.81 3.76 7.78
C GLN A 68 6.48 3.49 8.51
N ALA A 69 5.55 2.78 7.88
CA ALA A 69 4.27 2.44 8.49
C ALA A 69 4.37 1.34 9.56
N ALA A 70 5.41 0.50 9.51
CA ALA A 70 5.67 -0.56 10.48
C ALA A 70 6.52 -0.10 11.69
N GLN A 71 6.95 1.16 11.73
CA GLN A 71 7.79 1.73 12.80
C GLN A 71 6.98 2.26 14.00
#